data_AF-A0A957D9I3-F1
#
_entry.id   AF-A0A957D9I3-F1
#
_cell.length_a   1.000
_cell.length_b   1.000
_cell.length_c   1.000
_cell.angle_alpha   90.00
_cell.angle_beta   90.00
_cell.angle_gamma   90.00
#
_symmetry.space_group_name_H-M   'P 1'
#
loop_
_entity.id
_entity.type
_entity.pdbx_description
1 polymer ?
#
loop_
_entity_poly.entity_id
_entity_poly.type
_entity_poly.pdbx_seq_one_letter_code
_entity_poly.pdbx_strand_id
1 'polypeptide(L)'
;MPVSTTLFKRVQLFNGLTEAELADVAAICREVIVAPGEQIIAQNTTGSEMYVVAEGAADVYIQGLEDSRSLVVLGKGQVIGEMALIDQGYRSASVRATKEGATLYLIESGDFYRLCQENYHIGYVAMRNMSIDLSFKLRHRNLTEL
;
A
#
# COMPACT_ATOMS: atom_id res chain seq x y z
N MET A 1 -13.56 12.70 -6.28
CA MET A 1 -12.82 14.00 -6.31
C MET A 1 -11.43 13.75 -6.88
N PRO A 2 -10.70 14.74 -7.41
CA PRO A 2 -9.31 14.52 -7.78
C PRO A 2 -8.50 14.15 -6.52
N VAL A 3 -7.66 13.12 -6.66
CA VAL A 3 -6.80 12.62 -5.60
C VAL A 3 -5.80 13.71 -5.18
N SER A 4 -5.65 13.94 -3.88
CA SER A 4 -4.79 15.01 -3.37
C SER A 4 -3.30 14.67 -3.50
N THR A 5 -2.56 15.43 -4.29
CA THR A 5 -1.10 15.28 -4.45
C THR A 5 -0.33 15.56 -3.16
N THR A 6 -0.89 16.37 -2.25
CA THR A 6 -0.27 16.71 -0.97
C THR A 6 -0.02 15.48 -0.10
N LEU A 7 -0.88 14.46 -0.20
CA LEU A 7 -0.68 13.21 0.53
C LEU A 7 0.59 12.49 0.05
N PHE A 8 0.81 12.40 -1.26
CA PHE A 8 1.89 11.61 -1.83
C PHE A 8 3.28 12.12 -1.45
N LYS A 9 3.43 13.40 -1.11
CA LYS A 9 4.66 13.95 -0.50
C LYS A 9 5.04 13.29 0.82
N ARG A 10 4.07 12.70 1.54
CA ARG A 10 4.27 12.01 2.82
C ARG A 10 4.37 10.49 2.66
N VAL A 11 4.04 9.96 1.48
CA VAL A 11 4.08 8.53 1.21
C VAL A 11 5.53 8.15 0.94
N GLN A 12 6.10 7.31 1.80
CA GLN A 12 7.53 6.93 1.70
C GLN A 12 7.88 6.34 0.34
N LEU A 13 6.93 5.62 -0.28
CA LEU A 13 7.07 5.06 -1.62
C LEU A 13 7.43 6.11 -2.68
N PHE A 14 6.86 7.31 -2.58
CA PHE A 14 7.01 8.38 -3.57
C PHE A 14 7.95 9.52 -3.12
N ASN A 15 8.66 9.31 -2.01
CA ASN A 15 9.63 10.30 -1.54
C ASN A 15 10.80 10.42 -2.52
N GLY A 16 11.04 11.64 -3.01
CA GLY A 16 12.04 11.95 -4.04
C GLY A 16 11.45 12.25 -5.42
N LEU A 17 10.13 12.08 -5.61
CA LEU A 17 9.45 12.52 -6.82
C LEU A 17 9.19 14.04 -6.82
N THR A 18 9.23 14.62 -8.01
CA THR A 18 8.86 16.02 -8.24
C THR A 18 7.35 16.23 -8.17
N GLU A 19 6.89 17.49 -8.05
CA GLU A 19 5.45 17.81 -8.04
C GLU A 19 4.70 17.30 -9.28
N ALA A 20 5.33 17.38 -10.46
CA ALA A 20 4.75 16.89 -11.70
C ALA A 20 4.59 15.36 -11.67
N GLU A 21 5.62 14.65 -11.22
CA GLU A 21 5.59 13.20 -11.09
C GLU A 21 4.57 12.71 -10.04
N LEU A 22 4.42 13.45 -8.93
CA LEU A 22 3.37 13.19 -7.95
C LEU A 22 1.97 13.42 -8.52
N ALA A 23 1.81 14.38 -9.45
CA ALA A 23 0.56 14.58 -10.16
C ALA A 23 0.27 13.42 -11.12
N ASP A 24 1.29 12.87 -11.79
CA ASP A 24 1.14 11.68 -12.64
C ASP A 24 0.73 10.44 -11.82
N VAL A 25 1.34 10.25 -10.64
CA VAL A 25 0.92 9.20 -9.70
C VAL A 25 -0.52 9.42 -9.24
N ALA A 26 -0.90 10.65 -8.90
CA ALA A 26 -2.28 10.95 -8.49
C ALA A 26 -3.30 10.71 -9.61
N ALA A 27 -2.90 10.89 -10.87
CA ALA A 27 -3.78 10.71 -12.03
C ALA A 27 -4.16 9.24 -12.28
N ILE A 28 -3.33 8.29 -11.84
CA ILE A 28 -3.63 6.85 -11.94
C ILE A 28 -4.32 6.28 -10.69
N CYS A 29 -4.59 7.11 -9.69
CA CYS A 29 -5.21 6.68 -8.45
C CYS A 29 -6.74 6.72 -8.51
N ARG A 30 -7.39 5.72 -7.91
CA ARG A 30 -8.83 5.72 -7.65
C ARG A 30 -9.10 5.78 -6.15
N GLU A 31 -9.98 6.68 -5.74
CA GLU A 31 -10.45 6.74 -4.36
C GLU A 31 -11.39 5.57 -4.05
N VAL A 32 -11.16 4.93 -2.91
CA VAL A 32 -11.97 3.83 -2.37
C VAL A 32 -12.29 4.16 -0.92
N ILE A 33 -13.57 4.22 -0.57
CA ILE A 33 -14.03 4.44 0.79
C ILE A 33 -14.49 3.10 1.35
N VAL A 34 -13.97 2.72 2.52
CA VAL A 34 -14.28 1.46 3.18
C VAL A 34 -14.90 1.71 4.55
N ALA A 35 -15.98 0.99 4.83
CA ALA A 35 -16.72 1.11 6.08
C ALA A 35 -15.92 0.53 7.27
N PRO A 36 -16.26 0.89 8.51
CA PRO A 36 -15.66 0.31 9.70
C PRO A 36 -15.63 -1.23 9.68
N GLY A 37 -14.43 -1.81 9.85
CA GLY A 37 -14.24 -3.27 9.86
C GLY A 37 -14.35 -3.97 8.49
N GLU A 38 -14.59 -3.24 7.41
CA GLU A 38 -14.70 -3.80 6.07
C GLU A 38 -13.35 -4.39 5.61
N GLN A 39 -13.40 -5.56 4.96
CA GLN A 39 -12.23 -6.23 4.42
C GLN A 39 -11.71 -5.50 3.18
N ILE A 40 -10.45 -5.11 3.20
CA ILE A 40 -9.75 -4.44 2.10
C ILE A 40 -8.96 -5.47 1.28
N ILE A 41 -8.22 -6.34 1.95
CA ILE A 41 -7.40 -7.41 1.34
C ILE A 41 -7.67 -8.71 2.09
N ALA A 42 -7.88 -9.80 1.36
CA ALA A 42 -7.94 -11.14 1.94
C ALA A 42 -6.60 -11.87 1.77
N GLN A 43 -6.11 -12.50 2.83
CA GLN A 43 -4.91 -13.33 2.77
C GLN A 43 -5.08 -14.51 1.80
N ASN A 44 -3.98 -14.96 1.19
CA ASN A 44 -3.93 -16.11 0.27
C ASN A 44 -4.79 -15.96 -1.00
N THR A 45 -5.31 -14.77 -1.29
CA THR A 45 -5.91 -14.46 -2.59
C THR A 45 -4.87 -13.85 -3.51
N THR A 46 -5.17 -13.82 -4.80
CA THR A 46 -4.44 -12.99 -5.75
C THR A 46 -4.97 -11.55 -5.68
N GLY A 47 -4.17 -10.61 -6.17
CA GLY A 47 -4.56 -9.21 -6.34
C GLY A 47 -3.44 -8.47 -7.07
N SER A 48 -3.82 -7.55 -7.94
CA SER A 48 -2.93 -6.80 -8.82
C SER A 48 -2.88 -5.31 -8.45
N GLU A 49 -3.31 -4.95 -7.25
CA GLU A 49 -3.44 -3.57 -6.82
C GLU A 49 -2.75 -3.32 -5.47
N MET A 50 -2.33 -2.08 -5.24
CA MET A 50 -1.89 -1.59 -3.94
C MET A 50 -2.76 -0.43 -3.50
N TYR A 51 -2.72 -0.12 -2.20
CA TYR A 51 -3.50 0.97 -1.63
C TYR A 51 -2.61 1.88 -0.78
N VAL A 52 -2.87 3.17 -0.87
CA VAL A 52 -2.32 4.19 0.03
C VAL A 52 -3.43 4.64 0.98
N VAL A 53 -3.19 4.60 2.28
CA VAL A 53 -4.16 5.11 3.26
C VAL A 53 -4.18 6.64 3.18
N ALA A 54 -5.30 7.22 2.75
CA ALA A 54 -5.48 8.66 2.67
C ALA A 54 -6.04 9.25 3.97
N GLU A 55 -6.99 8.54 4.59
CA GLU A 55 -7.62 8.88 5.86
C GLU A 55 -8.01 7.61 6.63
N GLY A 56 -8.16 7.72 7.95
CA GLY A 56 -8.43 6.57 8.83
C GLY A 56 -7.21 5.68 9.02
N ALA A 57 -7.46 4.40 9.27
CA ALA A 57 -6.42 3.39 9.45
C ALA A 57 -6.89 1.99 8.99
N ALA A 58 -5.92 1.13 8.69
CA ALA A 58 -6.12 -0.24 8.27
C ALA A 58 -5.36 -1.20 9.19
N ASP A 59 -6.05 -2.22 9.71
CA ASP A 59 -5.48 -3.27 10.55
C ASP A 59 -5.02 -4.43 9.65
N VAL A 60 -3.72 -4.70 9.65
CA VAL A 60 -3.11 -5.84 8.98
C VAL A 60 -3.07 -7.01 9.95
N TYR A 61 -3.65 -8.14 9.57
CA TYR A 61 -3.80 -9.28 10.45
C TYR A 61 -3.62 -10.61 9.71
N ILE A 62 -3.22 -11.64 10.46
CA ILE A 62 -3.18 -13.03 9.97
C ILE A 62 -4.39 -13.77 10.51
N GLN A 63 -5.08 -14.47 9.62
CA GLN A 63 -6.21 -15.30 10.00
C GLN A 63 -5.67 -16.62 10.56
N GLY A 64 -5.88 -16.87 11.86
CA GLY A 64 -5.59 -18.14 12.50
C GLY A 64 -6.81 -19.07 12.50
N LEU A 65 -6.61 -20.33 12.93
CA LEU A 65 -7.67 -21.33 13.05
C LEU A 65 -8.69 -20.99 14.13
N GLU A 66 -8.25 -20.41 15.25
CA GLU A 66 -9.09 -20.08 16.39
C GLU A 66 -9.30 -18.57 16.54
N ASP A 67 -8.24 -17.76 16.32
CA ASP A 67 -8.31 -16.31 16.43
C ASP A 67 -7.49 -15.59 15.35
N SER A 68 -7.97 -14.40 14.97
CA SER A 68 -7.26 -13.49 14.09
C SER A 68 -6.26 -12.65 14.90
N ARG A 69 -4.99 -12.67 14.51
CA ARG A 69 -3.93 -11.90 15.18
C ARG A 69 -3.61 -10.63 14.40
N SER A 70 -3.88 -9.48 15.00
CA SER A 70 -3.40 -8.19 14.49
C SER A 70 -1.88 -8.16 14.52
N LEU A 71 -1.27 -7.72 13.41
CA LEU A 71 0.18 -7.57 13.26
C LEU A 71 0.60 -6.11 13.42
N VAL A 72 -0.10 -5.22 12.71
CA VAL A 72 0.21 -3.78 12.67
C VAL A 72 -1.01 -3.00 12.19
N VAL A 73 -1.20 -1.80 12.73
CA VAL A 73 -2.17 -0.83 12.22
C VAL A 73 -1.45 0.22 11.40
N LEU A 74 -1.90 0.43 10.17
CA LEU A 74 -1.30 1.34 9.21
C LEU A 74 -2.21 2.54 9.00
N GLY A 75 -1.64 3.73 9.15
CA GLY A 75 -2.35 5.00 9.05
C GLY A 75 -2.02 5.79 7.79
N LYS A 76 -2.48 7.05 7.77
CA LYS A 76 -2.30 7.99 6.67
C LYS A 76 -0.88 8.02 6.10
N GLY A 77 -0.77 7.85 4.78
CA GLY A 77 0.50 7.87 4.03
C GLY A 77 1.22 6.52 3.96
N GLN A 78 0.72 5.48 4.63
CA GLN A 78 1.28 4.13 4.54
C GLN A 78 0.64 3.34 3.39
N VAL A 79 1.41 2.39 2.87
CA VAL A 79 1.04 1.55 1.72
C VAL A 79 0.73 0.12 2.19
N ILE A 80 -0.27 -0.49 1.58
CA ILE A 80 -0.63 -1.90 1.75
C ILE A 80 -0.77 -2.60 0.39
N GLY A 81 -0.49 -3.90 0.36
CA GLY A 81 -0.64 -4.72 -0.83
C GLY A 81 0.48 -4.57 -1.87
N GLU A 82 1.53 -3.82 -1.54
CA GLU A 82 2.69 -3.57 -2.41
C GLU A 82 3.47 -4.84 -2.74
N MET A 83 3.48 -5.82 -1.83
CA MET A 83 4.23 -7.07 -2.04
C MET A 83 3.71 -7.83 -3.27
N ALA A 84 2.40 -8.06 -3.34
CA ALA A 84 1.76 -8.78 -4.45
C ALA A 84 1.85 -8.00 -5.77
N LEU A 85 1.97 -6.67 -5.71
CA LEU A 85 2.26 -5.87 -6.89
C LEU A 85 3.65 -6.20 -7.44
N ILE A 86 4.67 -6.35 -6.59
CA ILE A 86 6.07 -6.56 -7.00
C ILE A 86 6.33 -7.99 -7.46
N ASP A 87 5.92 -8.98 -6.68
CA ASP A 87 6.28 -10.38 -6.90
C ASP A 87 5.21 -11.19 -7.66
N GLN A 88 4.05 -10.58 -7.94
CA GLN A 88 2.88 -11.23 -8.54
C GLN A 88 2.40 -12.47 -7.76
N GLY A 89 2.72 -12.51 -6.46
CA GLY A 89 2.37 -13.59 -5.55
C GLY A 89 1.00 -13.41 -4.89
N TYR A 90 0.72 -14.30 -3.94
CA TYR A 90 -0.48 -14.22 -3.11
C TYR A 90 -0.36 -13.11 -2.04
N ARG A 91 -1.50 -12.59 -1.60
CA ARG A 91 -1.59 -11.66 -0.47
C ARG A 91 -1.04 -12.31 0.80
N SER A 92 0.00 -11.72 1.38
CA SER A 92 0.73 -12.27 2.54
C SER A 92 -0.04 -12.18 3.86
N ALA A 93 -0.99 -11.26 3.97
CA ALA A 93 -1.84 -11.02 5.13
C ALA A 93 -3.20 -10.48 4.70
N SER A 94 -4.18 -10.55 5.61
CA SER A 94 -5.46 -9.86 5.45
C SER A 94 -5.34 -8.43 5.94
N VAL A 95 -6.17 -7.54 5.40
CA VAL A 95 -6.24 -6.14 5.82
C VAL A 95 -7.70 -5.72 5.87
N ARG A 96 -8.10 -5.07 6.97
CA ARG A 96 -9.45 -4.50 7.15
C ARG A 96 -9.37 -3.06 7.64
N ALA A 97 -10.40 -2.27 7.41
CA ALA A 97 -10.50 -0.94 8.00
C ALA A 97 -10.64 -1.03 9.52
N THR A 98 -10.11 -0.05 10.26
CA THR A 98 -10.36 0.06 11.70
C THR A 98 -11.80 0.51 11.99
N LYS A 99 -12.12 0.76 13.27
CA LYS A 99 -13.48 1.09 13.73
C LYS A 99 -13.97 2.45 13.19
N GLU A 100 -13.04 3.27 12.73
CA GLU A 100 -13.26 4.59 12.18
C GLU A 100 -13.53 4.56 10.66
N GLY A 101 -13.37 3.39 10.01
CA GLY A 101 -13.36 3.28 8.55
C GLY A 101 -12.05 3.82 7.94
N ALA A 102 -11.96 3.82 6.62
CA ALA A 102 -10.80 4.40 5.93
C ALA A 102 -11.16 4.92 4.53
N THR A 103 -10.36 5.88 4.07
CA THR A 103 -10.32 6.30 2.67
C THR A 103 -8.96 5.92 2.11
N LEU A 104 -8.96 5.23 0.97
CA LEU A 104 -7.78 4.67 0.33
C LEU A 104 -7.63 5.22 -1.09
N TYR A 105 -6.39 5.34 -1.55
CA TYR A 105 -6.08 5.51 -2.97
C TYR A 105 -5.55 4.20 -3.53
N LEU A 106 -6.35 3.56 -4.37
CA LEU A 106 -6.03 2.33 -5.08
C LEU A 106 -5.21 2.67 -6.33
N ILE A 107 -4.14 1.91 -6.55
CA ILE A 107 -3.34 1.93 -7.76
C ILE A 107 -3.27 0.51 -8.32
N GLU A 108 -3.75 0.33 -9.55
CA GLU A 108 -3.66 -0.92 -10.30
C GLU A 108 -2.21 -1.12 -10.80
N SER A 109 -1.69 -2.35 -10.75
CA SER A 109 -0.30 -2.64 -11.14
C SER A 109 -0.05 -2.32 -12.61
N GLY A 110 -1.01 -2.57 -13.49
CA GLY A 110 -0.90 -2.25 -14.91
C GLY A 110 -0.63 -0.76 -15.15
N ASP A 111 -1.38 0.11 -14.47
CA ASP A 111 -1.20 1.56 -14.57
C ASP A 111 0.10 2.02 -13.91
N PHE A 112 0.46 1.44 -12.78
CA PHE A 112 1.72 1.73 -12.10
C PHE A 112 2.93 1.37 -12.96
N TYR A 113 2.95 0.16 -13.53
CA TYR A 113 4.04 -0.29 -14.39
C TYR A 113 4.13 0.52 -15.67
N ARG A 114 2.98 0.85 -16.29
CA ARG A 114 2.94 1.74 -17.45
C ARG A 114 3.52 3.11 -17.12
N LEU A 115 3.13 3.72 -16.00
CA LEU A 115 3.69 4.99 -15.53
C LEU A 115 5.21 4.90 -15.32
N CYS A 116 5.69 3.80 -14.72
CA CYS A 116 7.13 3.58 -14.54
C CYS A 116 7.90 3.40 -15.86
N GLN A 117 7.25 2.88 -16.91
CA GLN A 117 7.83 2.73 -18.24
C GLN A 117 7.82 4.05 -19.03
N GLU A 118 6.79 4.87 -18.82
CA GLU A 118 6.67 6.21 -19.41
C GLU A 118 7.63 7.21 -18.75
N ASN A 119 7.86 7.07 -17.43
CA ASN A 119 8.83 7.87 -16.69
C ASN A 119 9.71 6.97 -15.79
N TYR A 120 10.93 6.71 -16.25
CA TYR A 120 11.90 5.86 -15.56
C TYR A 120 12.38 6.43 -14.21
N HIS A 121 12.30 7.74 -13.99
CA HIS A 121 12.65 8.32 -12.69
C HIS A 121 11.62 7.92 -11.62
N ILE A 122 10.32 7.95 -11.96
CA ILE A 122 9.25 7.42 -11.10
C ILE A 122 9.50 5.95 -10.76
N GLY A 123 9.77 5.13 -11.79
CA GLY A 123 10.06 3.72 -11.59
C GLY A 123 11.26 3.46 -10.68
N TYR A 124 12.37 4.15 -10.91
CA TYR A 124 13.58 4.02 -10.09
C TYR A 124 13.32 4.39 -8.62
N VAL A 125 12.71 5.55 -8.35
CA VAL A 125 12.43 6.02 -7.00
C VAL A 125 11.49 5.07 -6.27
N ALA A 126 10.38 4.69 -6.92
CA ALA A 126 9.38 3.84 -6.29
C ALA A 126 9.95 2.44 -5.99
N MET A 127 10.62 1.79 -6.94
CA MET A 127 11.21 0.46 -6.72
C MET A 127 12.33 0.48 -5.67
N ARG A 128 13.16 1.53 -5.65
CA ARG A 128 14.18 1.74 -4.61
C ARG A 128 13.52 1.86 -3.23
N ASN A 129 12.47 2.68 -3.11
CA ASN A 129 11.80 2.92 -1.84
C ASN A 129 11.04 1.68 -1.35
N MET A 130 10.39 0.93 -2.25
CA MET A 130 9.80 -0.39 -1.92
C MET A 130 10.86 -1.36 -1.40
N SER A 131 12.02 -1.44 -2.07
CA SER A 131 13.11 -2.33 -1.67
C SER A 131 13.64 -2.00 -0.28
N ILE A 132 13.74 -0.71 0.07
CA ILE A 132 14.16 -0.25 1.40
C ILE A 132 13.11 -0.64 2.46
N ASP A 133 11.84 -0.38 2.20
CA ASP A 133 10.74 -0.67 3.12
C ASP A 133 10.61 -2.17 3.39
N LEU A 134 10.64 -3.01 2.35
CA LEU A 134 10.60 -4.46 2.50
C LEU A 134 11.83 -4.99 3.26
N SER A 135 13.02 -4.46 2.97
CA SER A 135 14.24 -4.81 3.70
C SER A 135 14.14 -4.48 5.19
N PHE A 136 13.50 -3.35 5.53
CA PHE A 136 13.25 -2.96 6.91
C PHE A 136 12.26 -3.93 7.58
N LYS A 137 11.12 -4.23 6.93
CA LYS A 137 10.10 -5.15 7.44
C LYS A 137 10.66 -6.56 7.68
N LEU A 138 11.47 -7.10 6.77
CA LEU A 138 12.11 -8.41 6.92
C LEU A 138 13.06 -8.47 8.12
N ARG A 139 13.89 -7.43 8.31
CA ARG A 139 14.78 -7.34 9.48
C ARG A 139 14.02 -7.35 10.80
N HIS A 140 12.88 -6.67 10.87
CA HIS A 140 12.09 -6.58 12.11
C HIS A 140 11.25 -7.84 12.37
N ARG A 141 10.77 -8.56 11.33
CA ARG A 141 10.11 -9.87 11.51
C ARG A 141 11.08 -10.90 12.08
N ASN A 142 12.31 -10.97 11.58
CA ASN A 142 13.31 -11.92 12.10
C ASN A 142 13.73 -11.63 13.56
N LEU A 143 13.61 -10.38 14.02
CA LEU A 143 13.94 -9.99 15.40
C LEU A 143 12.82 -10.27 16.41
N THR A 144 11.58 -10.47 15.95
CA THR A 144 10.43 -10.80 16.81
C THR A 144 10.13 -12.29 16.89
N GLU A 145 10.90 -13.11 16.16
CA GLU A 145 10.90 -14.58 16.20
C GLU A 145 12.13 -15.17 16.94
N LEU A 146 13.00 -14.31 17.50
CA LEU A 146 14.12 -14.65 18.40
C LEU A 146 13.78 -14.27 19.85
#